data_AF-A0A837RFU9-F1
#
_entry.id   AF-A0A837RFU9-F1
#
_cell.length_a   1.000
_cell.length_b   1.000
_cell.length_c   1.000
_cell.angle_alpha   90.00
_cell.angle_beta   90.00
_cell.angle_gamma   90.00
#
_symmetry.space_group_name_H-M   'P 1'
#
loop_
_entity.id
_entity.type
_entity.pdbx_description
1 polymer ?
#
loop_
_entity_poly.entity_id
_entity_poly.type
_entity_poly.pdbx_seq_one_letter_code
_entity_poly.pdbx_strand_id
1 'polypeptide(L)'
;MERKLKKYGVKNANDYIDYYSEYLDDLVENGMSETAAVAEIGGVKKVLLEILSDENVVIPQAGKRTMGIFFLMLGLPLWGPIAAAIYIIFLAIIFALLVSALAFIVAGLWTFIGSFIVVFKSGIWYAGVQLGISMMLLGLGITFEQLFVATSSGLYKSSKNIFQKIHTEVE
;
A
#
# COMPACT_ATOMS: atom_id res chain seq x y z
N MET A 1 9.97 22.22 -35.05
CA MET A 1 8.51 22.34 -34.92
C MET A 1 7.81 21.02 -35.28
N GLU A 2 8.22 20.39 -36.38
CA GLU A 2 7.77 19.09 -36.89
C GLU A 2 7.54 17.98 -35.85
N ARG A 3 8.52 17.70 -34.97
CA ARG A 3 8.38 16.67 -33.92
C ARG A 3 7.20 16.92 -32.98
N LYS A 4 6.84 18.18 -32.74
CA LYS A 4 5.68 18.54 -31.91
C LYS A 4 4.37 18.38 -32.69
N LEU A 5 4.30 18.85 -33.94
CA LEU A 5 3.13 18.70 -34.79
C LEU A 5 2.77 17.22 -35.04
N LYS A 6 3.77 16.39 -35.38
CA LYS A 6 3.59 14.93 -35.51
C LYS A 6 3.10 14.26 -34.22
N LYS A 7 3.53 14.75 -33.05
CA LYS A 7 3.07 14.25 -31.73
C LYS A 7 1.59 14.54 -31.48
N TYR A 8 1.06 15.62 -32.03
CA TYR A 8 -0.35 16.02 -31.89
C TYR A 8 -1.25 15.49 -33.03
N GLY A 9 -0.72 14.64 -33.90
CA GLY A 9 -1.50 13.95 -34.93
C GLY A 9 -1.85 14.80 -36.16
N VAL A 10 -1.20 15.95 -36.33
CA VAL A 10 -1.33 16.83 -37.51
C VAL A 10 -0.82 16.09 -38.74
N LYS A 11 -1.71 15.79 -39.70
CA LYS A 11 -1.38 14.95 -40.87
C LYS A 11 -0.51 15.70 -41.88
N ASN A 12 -0.76 17.00 -42.03
CA ASN A 12 -0.12 17.87 -43.03
C ASN A 12 0.97 18.75 -42.40
N ALA A 13 1.72 18.21 -41.43
CA ALA A 13 2.70 18.97 -40.66
C ALA A 13 3.80 19.63 -41.51
N ASN A 14 4.16 19.05 -42.66
CA ASN A 14 5.15 19.63 -43.57
C ASN A 14 4.59 20.84 -44.32
N ASP A 15 3.37 20.74 -44.86
CA ASP A 15 2.73 21.84 -45.60
C ASP A 15 2.64 23.13 -44.77
N TYR A 16 2.34 23.00 -43.47
CA TYR A 16 2.34 24.15 -42.55
C TYR A 16 3.75 24.69 -42.29
N ILE A 17 4.76 23.84 -42.19
CA ILE A 17 6.15 24.29 -42.00
C ILE A 17 6.61 25.06 -43.24
N ASP A 18 6.30 24.52 -44.42
CA ASP A 18 6.69 25.09 -45.71
C ASP A 18 6.00 26.46 -45.94
N TYR A 19 4.69 26.56 -45.64
CA TYR A 19 3.94 27.83 -45.73
C TYR A 19 4.54 28.93 -44.83
N TYR A 20 4.83 28.61 -43.56
CA TYR A 20 5.40 29.60 -42.64
C TYR A 20 6.88 29.88 -42.92
N SER A 21 7.61 28.97 -43.57
CA SER A 21 8.96 29.29 -44.06
C SER A 21 8.94 30.23 -45.26
N GLU A 22 8.06 30.01 -46.24
CA GLU A 22 7.91 30.90 -47.39
C GLU A 22 7.47 32.30 -46.94
N TYR A 23 6.52 32.37 -46.02
CA TYR A 23 6.09 33.64 -45.41
C TYR A 23 7.22 34.34 -44.63
N LEU A 24 8.09 33.59 -43.94
CA LEU A 24 9.26 34.18 -43.27
C LEU A 24 10.30 34.68 -44.28
N ASP A 25 10.53 33.92 -45.36
CA ASP A 25 11.47 34.29 -46.42
C ASP A 25 10.99 35.56 -47.13
N ASP A 26 9.69 35.70 -47.39
CA ASP A 26 9.08 36.93 -47.93
C ASP A 26 9.33 38.14 -47.01
N LEU A 27 9.20 37.97 -45.70
CA LEU A 27 9.46 39.05 -44.73
C LEU A 27 10.94 39.46 -44.71
N VAL A 28 11.84 38.48 -44.88
CA VAL A 28 13.27 38.72 -44.94
C VAL A 28 13.66 39.40 -46.26
N GLU A 29 13.07 38.99 -47.38
CA GLU A 29 13.26 39.62 -48.70
C GLU A 29 12.75 41.07 -48.72
N ASN A 30 11.69 41.36 -47.96
CA ASN A 30 11.18 42.73 -47.75
C ASN A 30 12.05 43.59 -46.81
N GLY A 31 13.22 43.11 -46.40
CA GLY A 31 14.24 43.88 -45.69
C GLY A 31 14.20 43.75 -44.17
N MET A 32 13.45 42.80 -43.61
CA MET A 32 13.51 42.49 -42.18
C MET A 32 14.60 41.46 -41.88
N SER A 33 15.32 41.66 -40.77
CA SER A 33 16.24 40.61 -40.29
C SER A 33 15.44 39.38 -39.83
N GLU A 34 15.95 38.17 -40.03
CA GLU A 34 15.31 36.91 -39.62
C GLU A 34 14.76 36.94 -38.18
N THR A 35 15.50 37.54 -37.25
CA THR A 35 15.10 37.65 -35.84
C THR A 35 13.90 38.58 -35.63
N ALA A 36 13.76 39.61 -36.45
CA ALA A 36 12.61 40.51 -36.45
C ALA A 36 11.39 39.87 -37.11
N ALA A 37 11.57 39.16 -38.22
CA ALA A 37 10.50 38.41 -38.89
C ALA A 37 9.90 37.33 -37.96
N VAL A 38 10.74 36.58 -37.24
CA VAL A 38 10.25 35.59 -36.25
C VAL A 38 9.53 36.26 -35.07
N ALA A 39 9.92 37.48 -34.69
CA ALA A 39 9.26 38.23 -33.63
C ALA A 39 7.89 38.79 -34.06
N GLU A 40 7.75 39.21 -35.30
CA GLU A 40 6.49 39.72 -35.88
C GLU A 40 5.39 38.67 -35.89
N ILE A 41 5.74 37.43 -36.24
CA ILE A 41 4.81 36.28 -36.21
C ILE A 41 4.50 35.85 -34.75
N GLY A 42 5.18 36.41 -33.75
CA GLY A 42 5.01 36.06 -32.33
C GLY A 42 5.69 34.74 -31.93
N GLY A 43 6.60 34.26 -32.78
CA GLY A 43 7.45 33.10 -32.54
C GLY A 43 6.79 31.73 -32.72
N VAL A 44 7.66 30.71 -32.76
CA VAL A 44 7.34 29.29 -33.02
C VAL A 44 6.22 28.74 -32.13
N LYS A 45 6.04 29.28 -30.92
CA LYS A 45 4.99 28.83 -29.98
C LYS A 45 3.59 29.29 -30.38
N LYS A 46 3.45 30.51 -30.90
CA LYS A 46 2.16 31.09 -31.30
C LYS A 46 1.65 30.43 -32.58
N VAL A 47 2.54 30.29 -33.57
CA VAL A 47 2.28 29.54 -34.82
C VAL A 47 1.84 28.10 -34.53
N LEU A 48 2.53 27.42 -33.61
CA LEU A 48 2.15 26.07 -33.21
C LEU A 48 0.75 26.03 -32.57
N LEU A 49 0.38 27.03 -31.77
CA LEU A 49 -0.93 27.10 -31.12
C LEU A 49 -2.05 27.34 -32.14
N GLU A 50 -1.78 28.15 -33.16
CA GLU A 50 -2.72 28.49 -34.24
C GLU A 50 -2.98 27.29 -35.15
N ILE A 51 -1.93 26.59 -35.59
CA ILE A 51 -2.04 25.33 -36.35
C ILE A 51 -2.81 24.27 -35.55
N LEU A 52 -2.51 24.14 -34.25
CA LEU A 52 -3.21 23.21 -33.36
C LEU A 52 -4.64 23.67 -32.99
N SER A 53 -5.02 24.92 -33.28
CA SER A 53 -6.40 25.38 -33.06
C SER A 53 -7.27 25.20 -34.31
N ASP A 54 -6.64 25.24 -35.49
CA ASP A 54 -7.32 25.09 -36.79
C ASP A 54 -7.51 23.61 -37.18
N GLU A 55 -6.57 22.73 -36.82
CA GLU A 55 -6.70 21.30 -37.09
C GLU A 55 -7.39 20.55 -35.94
N ASN A 56 -8.11 19.46 -36.26
CA ASN A 56 -8.67 18.56 -35.26
C ASN A 56 -7.54 17.80 -34.54
N VAL A 57 -6.98 18.41 -33.50
CA VAL A 57 -5.89 17.84 -32.71
C VAL A 57 -6.33 16.52 -32.11
N VAL A 58 -5.64 15.45 -32.51
CA VAL A 58 -5.76 14.17 -31.83
C VAL A 58 -4.92 14.28 -30.58
N ILE A 59 -5.53 14.73 -29.48
CA ILE A 59 -4.88 14.72 -28.16
C ILE A 59 -4.50 13.26 -27.90
N PRO A 60 -3.20 12.92 -27.78
CA PRO A 60 -2.81 11.56 -27.47
C PRO A 60 -3.40 11.24 -26.10
N GLN A 61 -4.48 10.45 -26.08
CA GLN A 61 -5.07 9.97 -24.84
C GLN A 61 -3.95 9.32 -24.04
N ALA A 62 -3.75 9.80 -22.81
CA ALA A 62 -2.75 9.27 -21.90
C ALA A 62 -2.88 7.75 -21.89
N GLY A 63 -1.86 7.09 -22.45
CA GLY A 63 -1.92 5.67 -22.78
C GLY A 63 -2.37 4.86 -21.58
N LYS A 64 -3.40 4.03 -21.79
CA LYS A 64 -3.95 2.95 -20.94
C LYS A 64 -3.16 2.71 -19.64
N ARG A 65 -3.26 3.62 -18.66
CA ARG A 65 -2.82 3.40 -17.28
C ARG A 65 -3.96 2.74 -16.48
N THR A 66 -4.79 1.96 -17.15
CA THR A 66 -5.98 1.34 -16.59
C THR A 66 -5.63 0.34 -15.49
N MET A 67 -4.49 -0.36 -15.62
CA MET A 67 -4.06 -1.33 -14.60
C MET A 67 -3.66 -0.67 -13.27
N GLY A 68 -2.99 0.49 -13.32
CA GLY A 68 -2.66 1.25 -12.12
C GLY A 68 -3.87 1.96 -11.49
N ILE A 69 -4.81 2.44 -12.31
CA ILE A 69 -6.03 3.11 -11.85
C ILE A 69 -7.03 2.10 -11.28
N PHE A 70 -7.10 0.88 -11.84
CA PHE A 70 -7.91 -0.21 -11.29
C PHE A 70 -7.39 -0.66 -9.92
N PHE A 71 -6.06 -0.77 -9.77
CA PHE A 71 -5.43 -1.01 -8.46
C PHE A 71 -5.61 0.15 -7.48
N LEU A 72 -5.75 1.39 -7.97
CA LEU A 72 -5.98 2.57 -7.12
C LEU A 72 -7.45 2.72 -6.71
N MET A 73 -8.40 2.35 -7.58
CA MET A 73 -9.85 2.38 -7.30
C MET A 73 -10.33 1.19 -6.47
N LEU A 74 -9.74 -0.01 -6.62
CA LEU A 74 -9.88 -1.09 -5.62
C LEU A 74 -8.97 -0.87 -4.41
N GLY A 75 -7.91 -0.07 -4.59
CA GLY A 75 -6.83 0.24 -3.65
C GLY A 75 -7.31 0.75 -2.30
N LEU A 76 -8.16 1.77 -2.31
CA LEU A 76 -8.62 2.40 -1.08
C LEU A 76 -9.78 1.66 -0.37
N PRO A 77 -10.87 1.25 -1.07
CA PRO A 77 -12.01 0.64 -0.39
C PRO A 77 -11.81 -0.84 -0.04
N LEU A 78 -10.93 -1.58 -0.73
CA LEU A 78 -10.75 -3.02 -0.49
C LEU A 78 -9.53 -3.33 0.39
N TRP A 79 -8.38 -2.67 0.18
CA TRP A 79 -7.15 -3.00 0.91
C TRP A 79 -7.15 -2.49 2.33
N GLY A 80 -7.78 -1.34 2.60
CA GLY A 80 -7.94 -0.81 3.96
C GLY A 80 -8.65 -1.81 4.88
N PRO A 81 -9.86 -2.29 4.53
CA PRO A 81 -10.56 -3.30 5.30
C PRO A 81 -9.83 -4.64 5.40
N ILE A 82 -9.15 -5.09 4.33
CA ILE A 82 -8.38 -6.35 4.35
C ILE A 82 -7.20 -6.24 5.32
N ALA A 83 -6.43 -5.16 5.24
CA ALA A 83 -5.31 -4.93 6.15
C ALA A 83 -5.78 -4.80 7.60
N ALA A 84 -6.88 -4.07 7.83
CA ALA A 84 -7.51 -3.96 9.14
C ALA A 84 -8.01 -5.32 9.67
N ALA A 85 -8.66 -6.13 8.83
CA ALA A 85 -9.13 -7.46 9.21
C ALA A 85 -7.96 -8.37 9.60
N ILE A 86 -6.88 -8.39 8.81
CA ILE A 86 -5.66 -9.16 9.14
C ILE A 86 -5.10 -8.70 10.49
N TYR A 87 -4.99 -7.38 10.71
CA TYR A 87 -4.50 -6.84 11.97
C TYR A 87 -5.38 -7.25 13.17
N ILE A 88 -6.71 -7.15 13.02
CA ILE A 88 -7.67 -7.57 14.05
C ILE A 88 -7.55 -9.06 14.35
N ILE A 89 -7.39 -9.90 13.33
CA ILE A 89 -7.21 -11.36 13.50
C ILE A 89 -5.96 -11.64 14.34
N PHE A 90 -4.83 -11.00 14.04
CA PHE A 90 -3.61 -11.15 14.83
C PHE A 90 -3.82 -10.70 16.28
N LEU A 91 -4.48 -9.57 16.49
CA LEU A 91 -4.78 -9.07 17.83
C LEU A 91 -5.72 -10.02 18.59
N ALA A 92 -6.72 -10.57 17.91
CA ALA A 92 -7.66 -11.55 18.46
C ALA A 92 -6.96 -12.84 18.86
N ILE A 93 -5.99 -13.34 18.08
CA ILE A 93 -5.20 -14.53 18.42
C ILE A 93 -4.37 -14.27 19.69
N ILE A 94 -3.70 -13.12 19.76
CA ILE A 94 -2.90 -12.72 20.94
C ILE A 94 -3.79 -12.62 22.18
N PHE A 95 -4.97 -12.00 22.04
CA PHE A 95 -5.93 -11.88 23.12
C PHE A 95 -6.52 -13.22 23.55
N ALA A 96 -6.87 -14.09 22.60
CA ALA A 96 -7.39 -15.43 22.89
C ALA A 96 -6.36 -16.29 23.63
N LEU A 97 -5.08 -16.21 23.25
CA LEU A 97 -4.00 -16.89 23.97
C LEU A 97 -3.87 -16.41 25.41
N LEU A 98 -3.92 -15.09 25.64
CA LEU A 98 -3.86 -14.50 26.98
C LEU A 98 -5.04 -14.96 27.85
N VAL A 99 -6.27 -14.86 27.34
CA VAL A 99 -7.47 -15.26 28.07
C VAL A 99 -7.45 -16.76 28.38
N SER A 100 -7.02 -17.59 27.41
CA SER A 100 -6.91 -19.03 27.61
C SER A 100 -5.88 -19.37 28.69
N ALA A 101 -4.70 -18.74 28.66
CA ALA A 101 -3.67 -18.93 29.68
C ALA A 101 -4.20 -18.60 31.09
N LEU A 102 -4.83 -17.43 31.25
CA LEU A 102 -5.44 -17.02 32.51
C LEU A 102 -6.54 -17.99 32.97
N ALA A 103 -7.42 -18.42 32.07
CA ALA A 103 -8.50 -19.34 32.39
C ALA A 103 -7.96 -20.68 32.91
N PHE A 104 -6.93 -21.24 32.26
CA PHE A 104 -6.29 -22.48 32.69
C PHE A 104 -5.58 -22.35 34.04
N ILE A 105 -4.88 -21.23 34.28
CA ILE A 105 -4.22 -20.98 35.56
C ILE A 105 -5.25 -20.87 36.69
N VAL A 106 -6.30 -20.08 36.49
CA VAL A 106 -7.35 -19.88 37.51
C VAL A 106 -8.10 -21.19 37.78
N ALA A 107 -8.48 -21.92 36.74
CA ALA A 107 -9.13 -23.23 36.89
C ALA A 107 -8.21 -24.25 37.58
N GLY A 108 -6.92 -24.26 37.24
CA GLY A 108 -5.90 -25.09 37.86
C GLY A 108 -5.74 -24.79 39.35
N LEU A 109 -5.62 -23.51 39.73
CA LEU A 109 -5.53 -23.10 41.12
C LEU A 109 -6.80 -23.44 41.91
N TRP A 110 -7.97 -23.17 41.33
CA TRP A 110 -9.24 -23.47 41.98
C TRP A 110 -9.40 -24.97 42.25
N THR A 111 -9.12 -25.80 41.24
CA THR A 111 -9.20 -27.26 41.37
C THR A 111 -8.14 -27.81 42.31
N PHE A 112 -6.93 -27.23 42.35
CA PHE A 112 -5.87 -27.59 43.29
C PHE A 112 -6.30 -27.38 44.74
N ILE A 113 -6.83 -26.20 45.06
CA ILE A 113 -7.35 -25.88 46.40
C ILE A 113 -8.55 -26.78 46.73
N GLY A 114 -9.44 -26.98 45.76
CA GLY A 114 -10.59 -27.87 45.90
C GLY A 114 -10.21 -29.32 46.23
N SER A 115 -9.06 -29.79 45.75
CA SER A 115 -8.64 -31.17 45.99
C SER A 115 -8.41 -31.47 47.47
N PHE A 116 -7.89 -30.51 48.23
CA PHE A 116 -7.70 -30.66 49.68
C PHE A 116 -9.03 -30.80 50.42
N ILE A 117 -10.08 -30.12 49.96
CA ILE A 117 -11.42 -30.19 50.54
C ILE A 117 -12.06 -31.56 50.23
N VAL A 118 -11.85 -32.06 49.00
CA VAL A 118 -12.40 -33.35 48.55
C VAL A 118 -11.81 -34.54 49.30
N VAL A 119 -10.57 -34.45 49.81
CA VAL A 119 -9.98 -35.48 50.67
C VAL A 119 -10.90 -35.82 51.85
N PHE A 120 -11.47 -34.81 52.50
CA PHE A 120 -12.30 -34.98 53.68
C PHE A 120 -13.73 -35.45 53.36
N LYS A 121 -14.22 -35.23 52.14
CA LYS A 121 -15.63 -35.47 51.77
C LYS A 121 -15.86 -36.74 50.96
N SER A 122 -14.93 -37.08 50.06
CA SER A 122 -15.09 -38.20 49.11
C SER A 122 -13.94 -39.22 49.22
N GLY A 123 -12.89 -38.93 49.98
CA GLY A 123 -11.76 -39.82 50.19
C GLY A 123 -10.57 -39.52 49.28
N ILE A 124 -9.43 -40.12 49.62
CA ILE A 124 -8.11 -39.78 49.06
C ILE A 124 -7.99 -40.05 47.55
N TRP A 125 -8.70 -41.06 47.02
CA TRP A 125 -8.62 -41.44 45.61
C TRP A 125 -9.16 -40.35 44.68
N TYR A 126 -10.34 -39.81 44.98
CA TYR A 126 -10.94 -38.72 44.21
C TYR A 126 -10.13 -37.43 44.30
N ALA A 127 -9.57 -37.13 45.47
CA ALA A 127 -8.68 -36.00 45.65
C ALA A 127 -7.37 -36.14 44.84
N GLY A 128 -6.81 -37.36 44.75
CA GLY A 128 -5.62 -37.64 43.94
C GLY A 128 -5.87 -37.41 42.44
N VAL A 129 -7.00 -37.89 41.91
CA VAL A 129 -7.39 -37.64 40.51
C VAL A 129 -7.59 -36.14 40.26
N GLN A 130 -8.26 -35.43 41.17
CA GLN A 130 -8.49 -34.00 41.04
C GLN A 130 -7.18 -33.19 41.12
N LEU A 131 -6.23 -33.58 41.97
CA LEU A 131 -4.88 -33.00 41.97
C LEU A 131 -4.18 -33.20 40.63
N GLY A 132 -4.27 -34.40 40.05
CA GLY A 132 -3.71 -34.68 38.71
C GLY A 132 -4.29 -33.74 37.64
N ILE A 133 -5.61 -33.56 37.63
CA ILE A 133 -6.29 -32.63 36.71
C ILE A 133 -5.82 -31.19 36.94
N SER A 134 -5.68 -30.76 38.20
CA SER A 134 -5.21 -29.41 38.52
C SER A 134 -3.78 -29.15 38.00
N MET A 135 -2.88 -30.12 38.14
CA MET A 135 -1.51 -30.03 37.62
C MET A 135 -1.47 -29.99 36.09
N MET A 136 -2.32 -30.77 35.41
CA MET A 136 -2.46 -30.71 33.96
C MET A 136 -2.95 -29.33 33.49
N LEU A 137 -3.97 -28.76 34.16
CA LEU A 137 -4.50 -27.44 33.83
C LEU A 137 -3.47 -26.33 34.07
N LEU A 138 -2.73 -26.37 35.17
CA LEU A 138 -1.63 -25.43 35.43
C LEU A 138 -0.52 -25.56 34.38
N GLY A 139 -0.15 -26.79 34.01
CA GLY A 139 0.82 -27.05 32.96
C GLY A 139 0.38 -26.48 31.60
N LEU A 140 -0.90 -26.66 31.23
CA LEU A 140 -1.46 -26.05 30.03
C LEU A 140 -1.50 -24.52 30.11
N GLY A 141 -1.78 -23.94 31.27
CA GLY A 141 -1.71 -22.50 31.47
C GLY A 141 -0.33 -21.92 31.14
N ILE A 142 0.73 -22.56 31.64
CA ILE A 142 2.13 -22.14 31.41
C ILE A 142 2.52 -22.29 29.93
N THR A 143 2.14 -23.37 29.25
CA THR A 143 2.47 -23.55 27.84
C THR A 143 1.78 -22.50 26.95
N PHE A 144 0.53 -22.14 27.26
CA PHE A 144 -0.17 -21.06 26.58
C PHE A 144 0.45 -19.69 26.83
N GLU A 145 0.94 -19.42 28.04
CA GLU A 145 1.69 -18.20 28.35
C GLU A 145 3.01 -18.12 27.56
N GLN A 146 3.77 -19.22 27.49
CA GLN A 146 4.98 -19.29 26.67
C GLN A 146 4.69 -19.05 25.19
N LEU A 147 3.60 -19.63 24.67
CA LEU A 147 3.16 -19.42 23.29
C LEU A 147 2.79 -17.95 23.04
N PHE A 148 2.10 -17.30 23.98
CA PHE A 148 1.81 -15.87 23.92
C PHE A 148 3.08 -15.00 23.87
N VAL A 149 4.08 -15.28 24.71
CA VAL A 149 5.35 -14.54 24.70
C VAL A 149 6.13 -14.79 23.40
N ALA A 150 6.12 -16.02 22.89
CA ALA A 150 6.76 -16.35 21.61
C ALA A 150 6.10 -15.62 20.44
N THR A 151 4.77 -15.60 20.36
CA THR A 151 4.03 -14.91 19.30
C THR A 151 4.23 -13.40 19.37
N SER A 152 4.15 -12.79 20.56
CA SER A 152 4.33 -11.34 20.73
C SER A 152 5.76 -10.87 20.44
N SER A 153 6.77 -11.62 20.90
CA SER A 153 8.18 -11.32 20.61
C SER A 153 8.54 -11.54 19.14
N GLY A 154 7.95 -12.55 18.49
CA GLY A 154 8.07 -12.78 17.06
C GLY A 154 7.50 -11.61 16.24
N LEU A 155 6.34 -11.09 16.63
CA LEU A 155 5.75 -9.90 16.02
C LEU A 155 6.66 -8.67 16.18
N TYR A 156 7.17 -8.44 17.40
CA TYR A 156 8.06 -7.32 17.70
C TYR A 156 9.35 -7.35 16.87
N LYS A 157 9.99 -8.52 16.77
CA LYS A 157 11.21 -8.68 15.95
C LYS A 157 10.94 -8.44 14.47
N SER A 158 9.86 -8.99 13.92
CA SER A 158 9.47 -8.77 12.52
C SER A 158 9.19 -7.30 12.23
N SER A 159 8.47 -6.62 13.12
CA SER A 159 8.21 -5.18 13.01
C SER A 159 9.51 -4.36 13.05
N LYS A 160 10.42 -4.66 13.98
CA LYS A 160 11.73 -4.01 14.08
C LYS A 160 12.57 -4.20 12.81
N ASN A 161 12.62 -5.43 12.28
CA ASN A 161 13.39 -5.74 11.06
C ASN A 161 12.87 -4.97 9.84
N ILE A 162 11.55 -4.86 9.69
CA ILE A 162 10.94 -4.08 8.59
C ILE A 162 11.30 -2.60 8.74
N PHE A 163 11.18 -2.05 9.95
CA PHE A 163 11.49 -0.64 10.20
C PHE A 163 12.96 -0.32 9.92
N GLN A 164 13.88 -1.18 10.36
CA GLN A 164 15.31 -1.01 10.09
C GLN A 164 15.62 -1.08 8.60
N LYS A 165 14.99 -2.00 7.86
CA LYS A 165 15.19 -2.18 6.42
C LYS A 165 14.69 -0.97 5.62
N ILE A 166 13.56 -0.39 6.01
CA ILE A 166 13.05 0.85 5.41
C ILE A 166 14.02 2.00 5.68
N HIS A 167 14.59 2.10 6.88
CA HIS A 167 15.53 3.17 7.21
C HIS A 167 16.83 3.08 6.41
N THR A 168 17.37 1.87 6.18
CA THR A 168 18.61 1.67 5.40
C THR A 168 18.43 1.84 3.89
N GLU A 169 17.20 1.74 3.35
CA GLU A 169 16.94 2.04 1.92
C GLU A 169 16.71 3.54 1.64
N VAL A 170 16.54 4.35 2.70
CA VAL A 170 16.29 5.80 2.58
C VAL A 170 17.58 6.63 2.73
N GLU A 171 18.66 6.05 3.23
CA GLU A 171 20.02 6.63 3.23
C GLU A 171 20.82 6.20 1.99
#